data_AF-A0A5R8M8Z4-F1
#
_entry.id   AF-A0A5R8M8Z4-F1
#
_cell.length_a   1.000
_cell.length_b   1.000
_cell.length_c   1.000
_cell.angle_alpha   90.00
_cell.angle_beta   90.00
_cell.angle_gamma   90.00
#
_symmetry.space_group_name_H-M   'P 1'
#
loop_
_entity.id
_entity.type
_entity.pdbx_description
1 polymer ?
#
loop_
_entity_poly.entity_id
_entity_poly.type
_entity_poly.pdbx_seq_one_letter_code
_entity_poly.pdbx_strand_id
1 'polypeptide(L)'
;MEPWKLTPRYNVAPGTWITTVWHPSDYAPLVMDEVWWGYRLHWAKDKAPEPINATVEKVVSSNYFRGAFAHHRCLGFVRKVRSQATVYARQAYHGPEAA
;
A
#
# COMPACT_ATOMS: atom_id res chain seq x y z
N MET A 1 15.68 -20.50 1.38
CA MET A 1 15.48 -19.19 0.74
C MET A 1 15.89 -18.14 1.73
N GLU A 2 16.87 -17.31 1.42
CA GLU A 2 17.23 -16.16 2.27
C GLU A 2 16.03 -15.20 2.32
N PRO A 3 15.32 -15.08 3.46
CA PRO A 3 14.02 -14.41 3.51
C PRO A 3 14.10 -12.88 3.31
N TRP A 4 15.30 -12.35 3.10
CA TRP A 4 15.57 -10.92 3.01
C TRP A 4 16.22 -10.50 1.69
N LYS A 5 16.26 -11.38 0.68
CA LYS A 5 16.83 -11.05 -0.63
C LYS A 5 15.89 -10.16 -1.43
N LEU A 6 16.11 -8.84 -1.35
CA LEU A 6 15.40 -7.85 -2.15
C LEU A 6 15.94 -7.84 -3.59
N THR A 7 15.03 -7.88 -4.57
CA THR A 7 15.38 -7.68 -5.99
C THR A 7 15.27 -6.19 -6.32
N PRO A 8 16.36 -5.52 -6.74
CA PRO A 8 16.29 -4.10 -7.11
C PRO A 8 15.36 -3.86 -8.30
N ARG A 9 14.49 -2.85 -8.20
CA ARG A 9 13.60 -2.40 -9.28
C ARG A 9 13.73 -0.89 -9.44
N TYR A 10 14.01 -0.44 -10.66
CA TYR A 10 14.35 0.97 -10.93
C TYR A 10 13.20 1.80 -11.53
N ASN A 11 12.17 1.14 -12.08
CA ASN A 11 10.98 1.78 -12.63
C ASN A 11 9.72 0.98 -12.24
N VAL A 12 9.37 1.04 -10.95
CA VAL A 12 8.18 0.38 -10.41
C VAL A 12 6.97 1.24 -10.80
N ALA A 13 5.99 0.64 -11.47
CA ALA A 13 4.76 1.31 -11.87
C ALA A 13 3.62 1.02 -10.87
N PRO A 14 2.61 1.91 -10.76
CA PRO A 14 1.37 1.59 -10.07
C PRO A 14 0.68 0.35 -10.66
N GLY A 15 -0.15 -0.32 -9.86
CA GLY A 15 -0.73 -1.61 -10.24
C GLY A 15 0.31 -2.74 -10.29
N THR A 16 1.34 -2.66 -9.44
CA THR A 16 2.29 -3.75 -9.24
C THR A 16 2.52 -3.98 -7.76
N TRP A 17 2.98 -5.17 -7.39
CA TRP A 17 3.38 -5.50 -6.02
C TRP A 17 4.67 -4.77 -5.65
N ILE A 18 4.74 -4.23 -4.44
CA ILE A 18 5.89 -3.49 -3.92
C ILE A 18 6.26 -3.97 -2.52
N THR A 19 7.56 -4.01 -2.22
CA THR A 19 8.04 -4.32 -0.88
C THR A 19 7.71 -3.18 0.08
N THR A 20 7.05 -3.51 1.18
CA THR A 20 6.76 -2.58 2.27
C THR A 20 7.08 -3.21 3.62
N VAL A 21 7.23 -2.35 4.62
CA VAL A 21 7.30 -2.75 6.03
C VAL A 21 6.10 -2.18 6.78
N TRP A 22 5.49 -3.02 7.61
CA TRP A 22 4.25 -2.68 8.33
C TRP A 22 4.06 -3.50 9.60
N HIS A 23 3.13 -3.06 10.44
CA HIS A 23 2.70 -3.78 11.65
C HIS A 23 1.43 -4.60 11.37
N PRO A 24 1.44 -5.93 11.58
CA PRO A 24 0.24 -6.76 11.48
C PRO A 24 -0.88 -6.37 12.46
N SER A 25 -0.49 -5.87 13.62
CA SER A 25 -1.36 -5.30 14.67
C SER A 25 -0.52 -4.37 15.54
N ASP A 26 -1.17 -3.58 16.41
CA ASP A 26 -0.52 -2.53 17.21
C ASP A 26 0.66 -3.02 18.07
N TYR A 27 0.69 -4.31 18.43
CA TYR A 27 1.72 -4.92 19.28
C TYR A 27 2.57 -5.97 18.56
N ALA A 28 2.32 -6.24 17.28
CA ALA A 28 3.09 -7.21 16.51
C ALA A 28 4.43 -6.60 16.05
N PRO A 29 5.49 -7.41 15.89
CA PRO A 29 6.73 -6.92 15.28
C PRO A 29 6.49 -6.43 13.85
N LEU A 30 7.40 -5.59 13.36
CA LEU A 30 7.43 -5.19 11.96
C LEU A 30 7.63 -6.43 11.07
N VAL A 31 6.85 -6.50 10.00
CA VAL A 31 7.03 -7.50 8.94
C VAL A 31 7.39 -6.79 7.64
N MET A 32 8.16 -7.48 6.80
CA MET A 32 8.45 -7.05 5.43
C MET A 32 7.71 -7.98 4.48
N ASP A 33 6.87 -7.42 3.60
CA ASP A 33 6.04 -8.18 2.68
C ASP A 33 5.74 -7.37 1.42
N GLU A 34 5.21 -8.03 0.39
CA GLU A 34 4.73 -7.39 -0.82
C GLU A 34 3.27 -6.92 -0.66
N VAL A 35 3.00 -5.68 -1.03
CA VAL A 35 1.64 -5.11 -1.09
C VAL A 35 1.35 -4.55 -2.46
N TRP A 36 0.09 -4.61 -2.87
CA TRP A 36 -0.35 -4.08 -4.15
C TRP A 36 -0.30 -2.54 -4.13
N TRP A 37 0.35 -1.93 -5.13
CA TRP A 37 0.38 -0.48 -5.29
C TRP A 37 -0.87 0.04 -6.00
N GLY A 38 -1.94 0.09 -5.23
CA GLY A 38 -3.27 0.58 -5.58
C GLY A 38 -4.17 0.39 -4.37
N TYR A 39 -5.12 1.31 -4.13
CA TYR A 39 -6.00 1.21 -2.98
C TYR A 39 -7.46 1.23 -3.39
N ARG A 40 -8.18 0.15 -3.08
CA ARG A 40 -9.63 0.04 -3.28
C ARG A 40 -10.27 -0.52 -2.03
N LEU A 41 -11.28 0.19 -1.51
CA LEU A 41 -12.03 -0.26 -0.35
C LEU A 41 -12.85 -1.51 -0.66
N HIS A 42 -13.03 -2.40 0.31
CA HIS A 42 -13.73 -3.68 0.10
C HIS A 42 -15.20 -3.50 -0.29
N TRP A 43 -15.81 -2.40 0.17
CA TRP A 43 -17.17 -2.01 -0.20
C TRP A 43 -17.24 -1.15 -1.48
N ALA A 44 -16.09 -0.76 -2.03
CA ALA A 44 -16.06 0.05 -3.24
C ALA A 44 -16.42 -0.83 -4.45
N LYS A 45 -17.35 -0.32 -5.27
CA LYS A 45 -17.81 -1.02 -6.48
C LYS A 45 -16.67 -1.19 -7.48
N ASP A 46 -16.80 -2.10 -8.44
CA ASP A 46 -15.76 -2.42 -9.42
C ASP A 46 -15.27 -1.22 -10.26
N LYS A 47 -16.14 -0.22 -10.45
CA LYS A 47 -15.83 1.04 -11.16
C LYS A 47 -15.26 2.13 -10.26
N ALA A 48 -15.07 1.87 -8.97
CA ALA A 48 -14.51 2.84 -8.05
C ALA A 48 -13.04 3.12 -8.40
N PRO A 49 -12.57 4.36 -8.20
CA PRO A 49 -11.18 4.69 -8.45
C PRO A 49 -10.26 3.85 -7.56
N GLU A 50 -9.11 3.51 -8.10
CA GLU A 50 -8.02 2.84 -7.39
C GLU A 50 -6.86 3.82 -7.22
N PRO A 51 -6.99 4.80 -6.32
CA PRO A 51 -5.97 5.81 -6.10
C PRO A 51 -4.64 5.18 -5.66
N ILE A 52 -3.57 5.74 -6.21
CA ILE A 52 -2.19 5.34 -5.93
C ILE A 52 -1.52 6.27 -4.89
N ASN A 53 -2.18 7.39 -4.58
CA ASN A 53 -1.74 8.43 -3.65
C ASN A 53 -2.94 8.91 -2.82
N ALA A 54 -2.68 9.28 -1.57
CA ALA A 54 -3.58 10.05 -0.70
C ALA A 54 -2.83 11.30 -0.20
N THR A 55 -3.48 12.46 -0.21
CA THR A 55 -2.84 13.71 0.23
C THR A 55 -2.90 13.83 1.75
N VAL A 56 -1.82 14.33 2.37
CA VAL A 56 -1.71 14.41 3.84
C VAL A 56 -2.81 15.28 4.46
N GLU A 57 -3.28 16.28 3.73
CA GLU A 57 -4.32 17.22 4.15
C GLU A 57 -5.69 16.56 4.26
N LYS A 58 -5.93 15.48 3.49
CA LYS A 58 -7.25 14.83 3.38
C LYS A 58 -7.27 13.39 3.90
N VAL A 59 -6.12 12.77 4.15
CA VAL A 59 -6.03 11.34 4.46
C VAL A 59 -6.81 10.96 5.73
N VAL A 60 -6.83 11.86 6.74
CA VAL A 60 -7.55 11.64 8.01
C VAL A 60 -9.05 11.94 7.91
N SER A 61 -9.44 12.92 7.10
CA SER A 61 -10.84 13.38 6.97
C SER A 61 -11.63 12.67 5.87
N SER A 62 -10.95 12.02 4.92
CA SER A 62 -11.58 11.31 3.81
C SER A 62 -12.32 10.05 4.27
N ASN A 63 -13.60 9.92 3.89
CA ASN A 63 -14.36 8.68 4.08
C ASN A 63 -13.72 7.46 3.39
N TYR A 64 -12.91 7.69 2.36
CA TYR A 64 -12.24 6.61 1.62
C TYR A 64 -10.95 6.15 2.34
N PHE A 65 -10.16 7.08 2.89
CA PHE A 65 -8.83 6.76 3.42
C PHE A 65 -8.73 6.69 4.94
N ARG A 66 -9.65 7.32 5.69
CA ARG A 66 -9.52 7.48 7.15
C ARG A 66 -9.32 6.16 7.90
N GLY A 67 -10.03 5.10 7.50
CA GLY A 67 -9.94 3.79 8.14
C GLY A 67 -8.57 3.13 7.91
N ALA A 68 -8.10 3.12 6.67
CA ALA A 68 -6.78 2.57 6.36
C ALA A 68 -5.64 3.41 6.95
N PHE A 69 -5.82 4.73 7.04
CA PHE A 69 -4.85 5.58 7.72
C PHE A 69 -4.75 5.30 9.22
N ALA A 70 -5.86 5.00 9.87
CA ALA A 70 -5.86 4.67 11.30
C ALA A 70 -5.25 3.29 11.58
N HIS A 71 -5.50 2.29 10.73
CA HIS A 71 -5.26 0.88 11.07
C HIS A 71 -4.30 0.13 10.14
N HIS A 72 -3.97 0.67 8.97
CA HIS A 72 -3.31 -0.08 7.89
C HIS A 72 -2.14 0.71 7.26
N ARG A 73 -1.39 1.43 8.10
CA ARG A 73 -0.21 2.20 7.69
C ARG A 73 0.95 1.27 7.35
N CYS A 74 1.64 1.58 6.26
CA CYS A 74 2.89 0.90 5.89
C CYS A 74 3.90 1.87 5.26
N LEU A 75 5.16 1.47 5.24
CA LEU A 75 6.27 2.21 4.65
C LEU A 75 6.84 1.45 3.44
N GLY A 76 6.89 2.11 2.29
CA GLY A 76 7.54 1.56 1.09
C GLY A 76 8.97 2.05 0.95
N PHE A 77 9.87 1.17 0.54
CA PHE A 77 11.26 1.52 0.25
C PHE A 77 11.40 1.91 -1.22
N VAL A 78 11.38 3.21 -1.49
CA VAL A 78 11.54 3.72 -2.85
C VAL A 78 12.70 4.71 -2.91
N ARG A 79 13.63 4.49 -3.85
CA ARG A 79 14.57 5.54 -4.25
C ARG A 79 13.85 6.45 -5.23
N LYS A 80 13.34 7.56 -4.73
CA LYS A 80 12.46 8.43 -5.50
C LYS A 80 13.24 9.23 -6.56
N VAL A 81 12.72 9.25 -7.79
CA VAL A 81 13.27 10.06 -8.89
C VAL A 81 12.65 11.48 -8.92
N ARG A 82 11.57 11.73 -8.15
CA ARG A 82 10.96 13.06 -7.89
C ARG A 82 10.31 13.09 -6.50
N SER A 83 10.20 14.23 -5.81
CA SER A 83 9.66 14.32 -4.44
C SER A 83 8.13 14.09 -4.36
N GLN A 84 7.69 13.11 -3.57
CA GLN A 84 6.30 12.91 -3.14
C GLN A 84 6.35 11.96 -1.94
N ALA A 85 5.71 12.31 -0.82
CA ALA A 85 5.46 11.34 0.24
C ALA A 85 4.20 10.56 -0.12
N THR A 86 4.25 9.23 -0.11
CA THR A 86 3.10 8.37 -0.42
C THR A 86 2.79 7.55 0.81
N VAL A 87 1.58 7.70 1.35
CA VAL A 87 1.05 6.78 2.36
C VAL A 87 0.45 5.59 1.61
N TYR A 88 1.01 4.41 1.84
CA TYR A 88 0.46 3.17 1.33
C TYR A 88 -0.58 2.66 2.34
N ALA A 89 -1.81 2.52 1.88
CA ALA A 89 -2.92 2.00 2.67
C ALA A 89 -3.10 0.52 2.30
N ARG A 90 -2.91 -0.39 3.25
CA ARG A 90 -3.14 -1.82 3.02
C ARG A 90 -4.65 -2.09 3.08
N GLN A 91 -5.15 -2.75 2.04
CA GLN A 91 -6.31 -3.62 2.14
C GLN A 91 -5.89 -5.00 1.64
N ALA A 92 -6.47 -6.08 2.18
CA ALA A 92 -6.36 -7.39 1.55
C ALA A 92 -6.85 -7.25 0.10
N TYR A 93 -5.92 -7.24 -0.85
CA TYR A 93 -6.25 -7.22 -2.27
C TYR A 93 -6.87 -8.58 -2.59
N HIS A 94 -8.20 -8.62 -2.62
CA HIS A 94 -8.93 -9.67 -3.31
C HIS A 94 -8.94 -9.28 -4.79
N GLY A 95 -7.83 -9.57 -5.47
CA GLY A 95 -7.80 -9.49 -6.92
C GLY A 95 -8.87 -10.41 -7.52
N PRO A 96 -9.16 -10.28 -8.83
CA PRO A 96 -9.78 -11.39 -9.54
C PRO A 96 -8.93 -12.62 -9.27
N GLU A 97 -9.57 -13.67 -8.78
CA GLU A 97 -8.97 -14.99 -8.57
C GLU A 97 -8.11 -15.30 -9.80
N ALA A 98 -6.82 -15.57 -9.58
CA ALA A 98 -5.92 -15.93 -10.67
C ALA A 98 -6.51 -17.16 -11.35
N ALA A 99 -6.97 -16.97 -12.59
CA ALA A 99 -7.23 -18.08 -13.52
C ALA A 99 -5.92 -18.78 -13.88
#